data_AF-A0A6P6K6B4-F1
#
_entry.id   AF-A0A6P6K6B4-F1
#
_cell.length_a   1.000
_cell.length_b   1.000
_cell.length_c   1.000
_cell.angle_alpha   90.00
_cell.angle_beta   90.00
_cell.angle_gamma   90.00
#
_symmetry.space_group_name_H-M   'P 1'
#
loop_
_entity.id
_entity.type
_entity.pdbx_description
1 polymer ?
#
loop_
_entity_poly.entity_id
_entity_poly.type
_entity_poly.pdbx_seq_one_letter_code
_entity_poly.pdbx_strand_id
1 'polypeptide(L)' 'MSDGDNTNLYNRLERRGYTGKKLQDNVQCEIFQTIYEEAMEAYKEEIVHQLPSNTPEDMESNLEQIVHWIEQWMKDNN' A
#
# COMPACT_ATOMS: atom_id res chain seq x y z
N MET A 1 -4.46 19.85 5.63
CA MET A 1 -4.82 18.46 5.29
C MET A 1 -5.76 18.53 4.11
N SER A 2 -5.28 18.16 2.92
CA SER A 2 -5.97 18.38 1.65
C SER A 2 -7.13 17.41 1.49
N ASP A 3 -8.35 17.93 1.32
CA ASP A 3 -9.57 17.18 1.00
C ASP A 3 -9.53 16.45 -0.37
N GLY A 4 -8.42 16.54 -1.11
CA GLY A 4 -8.25 15.97 -2.46
C GLY A 4 -7.97 14.46 -2.49
N ASP A 5 -7.20 13.93 -1.53
CA ASP A 5 -6.81 12.51 -1.53
C ASP A 5 -7.98 11.60 -1.18
N ASN A 6 -8.79 12.00 -0.20
CA ASN A 6 -10.00 11.28 0.18
C ASN A 6 -11.00 11.17 -0.98
N THR A 7 -11.14 12.24 -1.77
CA THR A 7 -12.07 12.30 -2.89
C THR A 7 -11.65 11.38 -4.05
N ASN A 8 -10.35 11.22 -4.30
CA ASN A 8 -9.83 10.31 -5.33
C ASN A 8 -10.02 8.84 -4.96
N LEU A 9 -9.73 8.48 -3.70
CA LEU A 9 -9.99 7.14 -3.16
C LEU A 9 -11.48 6.79 -3.22
N TYR A 10 -12.35 7.75 -2.86
CA TYR A 10 -13.80 7.57 -2.90
C TYR A 10 -14.29 7.23 -4.32
N ASN A 11 -13.86 8.01 -5.32
CA ASN A 11 -14.26 7.78 -6.72
C ASN A 11 -13.75 6.44 -7.28
N ARG A 12 -12.54 5.98 -6.89
CA ARG A 12 -11.98 4.69 -7.32
C ARG A 12 -12.74 3.50 -6.72
N LEU A 13 -13.09 3.57 -5.44
CA LEU A 13 -13.80 2.49 -4.74
C LEU A 13 -15.27 2.41 -5.17
N GLU A 14 -15.92 3.56 -5.43
CA GLU A 14 -17.28 3.63 -5.98
C GLU A 14 -17.32 2.98 -7.38
N ARG A 15 -16.33 3.28 -8.25
CA ARG A 15 -16.18 2.63 -9.57
C ARG A 15 -16.00 1.11 -9.51
N ARG A 16 -15.45 0.58 -8.42
CA ARG A 16 -15.33 -0.86 -8.20
C ARG A 16 -16.60 -1.51 -7.64
N GLY A 17 -17.67 -0.75 -7.43
CA GLY A 17 -18.96 -1.24 -6.93
C GLY A 17 -19.04 -1.32 -5.40
N TYR A 18 -18.08 -0.74 -4.67
CA TYR A 18 -18.16 -0.63 -3.22
C TYR A 18 -19.00 0.59 -2.87
N THR A 19 -20.20 0.38 -2.31
CA THR A 19 -21.09 1.46 -1.87
C THR A 19 -21.33 1.40 -0.35
N GLY A 20 -21.40 2.58 0.29
CA GLY A 20 -21.78 2.72 1.69
C GLY A 20 -20.68 2.38 2.69
N LYS A 21 -21.04 1.66 3.77
CA LYS A 21 -20.18 1.42 4.94
C LYS A 21 -18.86 0.70 4.61
N LYS A 22 -18.87 -0.24 3.67
CA LYS A 22 -17.66 -0.95 3.24
C LYS A 22 -16.61 -0.05 2.58
N LEU A 23 -17.03 1.02 1.92
CA LEU A 23 -16.11 1.96 1.30
C LEU A 23 -15.48 2.86 2.37
N GLN A 24 -16.26 3.35 3.32
CA GLN A 24 -15.74 4.04 4.49
C GLN A 24 -14.82 3.15 5.34
N ASP A 25 -15.20 1.89 5.58
CA ASP A 25 -14.39 0.94 6.34
C ASP A 25 -13.06 0.64 5.61
N ASN A 26 -13.05 0.44 4.29
CA ASN A 26 -11.81 0.24 3.54
C ASN A 26 -10.93 1.50 3.51
N VAL A 27 -11.52 2.68 3.26
CA VAL A 27 -10.78 3.95 3.28
C VAL A 27 -10.23 4.22 4.69
N GLN A 28 -10.99 3.92 5.75
CA GLN A 28 -10.50 4.02 7.12
C GLN A 28 -9.40 2.99 7.38
N CYS A 29 -9.53 1.73 6.99
CA CYS A 29 -8.46 0.74 7.13
C CYS A 29 -7.17 1.16 6.41
N GLU A 30 -7.31 1.79 5.24
CA GLU A 30 -6.19 2.28 4.43
C GLU A 30 -5.58 3.55 5.05
N ILE A 31 -6.39 4.43 5.65
CA ILE A 31 -5.96 5.63 6.40
C ILE A 31 -5.30 5.26 7.74
N PHE A 32 -5.82 4.28 8.46
CA PHE A 32 -5.35 3.88 9.79
C PHE A 32 -4.08 3.04 9.74
N GLN A 33 -3.60 2.65 8.56
CA GLN A 33 -2.38 1.85 8.38
C GLN A 33 -2.35 0.60 9.28
N THR A 34 -3.51 0.03 9.63
CA THR A 34 -3.61 -1.05 10.64
C THR A 34 -2.82 -2.29 10.20
N ILE A 35 -2.80 -2.56 8.90
CA ILE A 35 -2.00 -3.66 8.31
C ILE A 35 -0.50 -3.38 8.40
N TYR A 36 -0.09 -2.11 8.32
CA TYR A 36 1.32 -1.74 8.50
C TYR A 36 1.74 -1.87 9.95
N GLU A 37 0.91 -1.42 10.89
CA GLU A 37 1.16 -1.62 12.32
C GLU A 37 1.24 -3.12 12.67
N GLU A 38 0.30 -3.94 12.18
CA GLU A 38 0.36 -5.40 12.35
C GLU A 38 1.61 -6.01 11.70
N ALA A 39 2.02 -5.54 10.52
CA ALA A 39 3.23 -6.02 9.87
C ALA A 39 4.50 -5.64 10.66
N MET A 40 4.55 -4.43 11.23
CA MET A 40 5.64 -3.99 12.10
C MET A 40 5.69 -4.73 13.44
N GLU A 41 4.55 -5.12 13.99
CA GLU A 41 4.50 -5.94 15.21
C GLU A 41 4.86 -7.41 14.94
N ALA A 42 4.46 -7.95 13.78
CA ALA A 42 4.68 -9.36 13.42
C ALA A 42 6.06 -9.63 12.81
N TYR A 43 6.64 -8.65 12.12
CA TYR A 43 7.92 -8.76 11.40
C TYR A 43 8.89 -7.67 11.88
N LYS A 44 10.18 -7.95 11.76
CA LYS A 44 11.19 -6.96 12.13
C LYS A 44 11.07 -5.72 11.24
N GLU A 45 11.15 -4.53 11.84
CA GLU A 45 11.04 -3.25 11.12
C GLU A 45 12.03 -3.15 9.94
N GLU A 46 13.20 -3.80 10.06
CA GLU A 46 14.24 -3.83 9.02
C GLU A 46 13.82 -4.53 7.72
N ILE A 47 12.77 -5.35 7.74
CA ILE A 47 12.22 -6.05 6.55
C ILE A 47 10.85 -5.52 6.13
N VAL A 48 10.24 -4.63 6.92
CA VAL A 48 8.91 -4.07 6.63
C VAL A 48 9.10 -2.75 5.91
N HIS A 49 8.69 -2.68 4.65
CA HIS A 49 8.82 -1.49 3.83
C HIS A 49 7.46 -1.07 3.26
N GLN A 50 7.10 0.21 3.44
CA GLN A 50 5.93 0.78 2.76
C GLN A 50 6.30 1.16 1.33
N LEU A 51 5.44 0.74 0.40
CA LEU A 51 5.51 1.11 -1.00
C LEU A 51 4.31 2.00 -1.33
N PRO A 52 4.52 3.24 -1.82
CA PRO A 52 3.42 4.09 -2.26
C PRO A 52 2.73 3.45 -3.47
N SER A 53 1.41 3.48 -3.54
CA SER A 53 0.65 2.87 -4.65
C SER A 53 -0.52 3.78 -5.09
N ASN A 54 -0.25 5.07 -5.24
CA ASN A 54 -1.26 6.08 -5.53
C ASN A 54 -1.54 6.17 -7.03
N THR A 55 -0.49 6.10 -7.85
CA THR A 55 -0.58 6.20 -9.32
C THR A 55 -0.14 4.90 -10.03
N PRO A 56 -0.49 4.73 -11.32
CA PRO A 56 0.02 3.61 -12.12
C PRO A 56 1.55 3.57 -12.21
N GLU A 57 2.20 4.73 -12.21
CA GLU A 57 3.67 4.83 -12.23
C GLU A 57 4.28 4.31 -10.92
N ASP A 58 3.63 4.56 -9.78
CA ASP A 58 4.06 3.98 -8.50
C ASP A 58 4.04 2.44 -8.56
N MET A 59 3.05 1.85 -9.23
CA MET A 59 2.97 0.39 -9.41
C MET A 59 4.15 -0.16 -10.20
N GLU A 60 4.55 0.53 -11.27
CA GLU A 60 5.69 0.14 -12.10
C GLU A 60 7.00 0.26 -11.31
N SER A 61 7.19 1.35 -10.58
CA SER A 61 8.35 1.55 -9.70
C SER A 61 8.43 0.51 -8.58
N ASN A 62 7.28 0.17 -7.96
CA ASN A 62 7.21 -0.86 -6.93
C ASN A 62 7.63 -2.23 -7.45
N LEU A 63 7.21 -2.59 -8.68
CA LEU A 63 7.61 -3.84 -9.31
C LEU A 63 9.12 -3.89 -9.53
N GLU A 64 9.71 -2.83 -10.06
CA GLU A 64 11.16 -2.72 -10.25
C GLU A 64 11.91 -2.86 -8.91
N GLN A 65 11.43 -2.21 -7.86
CA GLN A 65 12.05 -2.27 -6.54
C GLN A 65 12.00 -3.68 -5.93
N ILE A 66 10.85 -4.37 -6.03
CA ILE A 66 10.71 -5.76 -5.56
C ILE A 66 11.65 -6.70 -6.32
N VAL A 67 11.74 -6.56 -7.66
CA VAL A 67 12.66 -7.35 -8.47
C VAL A 67 14.10 -7.12 -8.03
N HIS A 68 14.50 -5.85 -7.85
CA HIS A 68 15.84 -5.53 -7.40
C HIS A 68 16.16 -6.11 -6.02
N TRP A 69 15.19 -6.08 -5.08
CA TRP A 69 15.37 -6.72 -3.78
C TRP A 69 15.53 -8.23 -3.87
N ILE A 70 14.75 -8.91 -4.71
CA ILE A 70 14.90 -10.36 -4.90
C ILE A 70 16.29 -10.66 -5.48
N GLU A 71 16.74 -9.87 -6.46
CA GLU A 71 18.09 -10.04 -7.04
C GLU A 71 19.21 -9.81 -6.03
N GLN A 72 19.12 -8.77 -5.20
CA GLN A 72 20.10 -8.51 -4.14
C GLN A 72 20.05 -9.60 -3.07
N TRP A 73 18.85 -9.99 -2.62
CA TRP A 73 18.68 -11.05 -1.64
C TRP A 73 19.24 -12.38 -2.13
N MET A 74 19.07 -12.72 -3.41
CA MET A 74 19.68 -13.89 -4.04
C MET A 74 21.21 -13.80 -4.10
N LYS A 75 21.79 -12.61 -4.29
CA LYS A 75 23.26 -12.42 -4.25
C LYS A 75 23.81 -12.52 -2.84
N ASP A 76 23.10 -11.98 -1.85
CA ASP A 76 23.51 -11.96 -0.45
C ASP A 76 23.34 -13.34 0.23
N ASN A 77 22.43 -14.19 -0.26
CA ASN A 77 22.16 -15.54 0.26
C ASN A 77 22.74 -16.68 -0.61
N ASN A 78 23.70 -16.39 -1.49
CA ASN A 78 24.39 -17.38 -2.32
C ASN A 78 25.88 -17.42 -2.03
#